data_AF-A0A957ZSZ9-F1
#
_entry.id   AF-A0A957ZSZ9-F1
#
_cell.length_a   1.000
_cell.length_b   1.000
_cell.length_c   1.000
_cell.angle_alpha   90.00
_cell.angle_beta   90.00
_cell.angle_gamma   90.00
#
_symmetry.space_group_name_H-M   'P 1'
#
loop_
_entity.id
_entity.type
_entity.pdbx_description
1 polymer ?
#
loop_
_entity_poly.entity_id
_entity_poly.type
_entity_poly.pdbx_seq_one_letter_code
_entity_poly.pdbx_strand_id
1 'polypeptide(L)'
;MNVPKPNGRRIRRGITPACIPGPATARLVAILLVLAVALTGCSVMLTPVPEGAPTHATTQTAATPEDAVAHFLAGLAQADMDQVLAASAVDEMSARFDFTGALERTGMLLPVETLAPARHPFFVDANHARLTAQLTTQVKLLAYALLTAGAVNGPQPLPLDPAQAAELAPVLDPARLAALEVRRVDIPRASLMDSNVYQEQAATRAAIYGADESTERIALVAFDGRTYALGFSLLRYGPHWTISDMSSPLAGLGAFDGAVPATEDDFAAMLDQE
;
A
#
# COMPACT_ATOMS: atom_id res chain seq x y z
N MET A 1 9.53 56.41 -10.39
CA MET A 1 9.67 55.26 -9.47
C MET A 1 10.73 54.34 -10.04
N ASN A 2 11.86 54.21 -9.36
CA ASN A 2 13.05 53.48 -9.80
C ASN A 2 12.92 52.01 -9.38
N VAL A 3 12.99 51.08 -10.35
CA VAL A 3 13.04 49.63 -10.09
C VAL A 3 14.51 49.19 -10.12
N PRO A 4 15.07 48.63 -9.03
CA PRO A 4 16.45 48.17 -9.03
C PRO A 4 16.58 46.80 -9.71
N LYS A 5 17.60 46.66 -10.56
CA LYS A 5 17.96 45.41 -11.27
C LYS A 5 18.55 44.36 -10.30
N PRO A 6 18.27 43.06 -10.49
CA PRO A 6 18.89 42.00 -9.71
C PRO A 6 20.34 41.72 -10.13
N ASN A 7 21.23 41.71 -9.14
CA ASN A 7 22.64 41.37 -9.28
C ASN A 7 22.82 39.84 -9.41
N GLY A 8 23.35 39.41 -10.55
CA GLY A 8 23.76 38.03 -10.79
C GLY A 8 25.03 37.66 -10.02
N ARG A 9 24.91 36.79 -9.02
CA ARG A 9 26.05 36.08 -8.42
C ARG A 9 26.06 34.63 -8.92
N ARG A 10 26.95 34.35 -9.88
CA ARG A 10 27.32 32.98 -10.28
C ARG A 10 28.21 32.37 -9.19
N ILE A 11 27.74 31.33 -8.51
CA ILE A 11 28.60 30.47 -7.69
C ILE A 11 29.15 29.36 -8.58
N ARG A 12 30.43 29.48 -8.97
CA ARG A 12 31.22 28.37 -9.53
C ARG A 12 31.77 27.57 -8.36
N ARG A 13 31.28 26.35 -8.12
CA ARG A 13 31.99 25.35 -7.30
C ARG A 13 32.86 24.52 -8.23
N GLY A 14 34.17 24.69 -8.10
CA GLY A 14 35.16 23.82 -8.71
C GLY A 14 35.21 22.48 -7.97
N ILE A 15 35.04 21.39 -8.72
CA ILE A 15 35.37 20.04 -8.26
C ILE A 15 36.64 19.68 -9.01
N THR A 16 37.76 19.64 -8.29
CA THR A 16 39.04 19.10 -8.75
C THR A 16 38.98 17.57 -8.72
N PRO A 17 39.39 16.86 -9.79
CA PRO A 17 39.55 15.42 -9.77
C PRO A 17 40.92 15.07 -9.15
N ALA A 18 40.93 14.23 -8.12
CA ALA A 18 42.17 13.68 -7.58
C ALA A 18 42.57 12.44 -8.39
N CYS A 19 43.69 12.55 -9.11
CA CYS A 19 44.49 11.44 -9.61
C CYS A 19 45.05 10.63 -8.44
N ILE A 20 44.95 9.30 -8.49
CA ILE A 20 45.81 8.39 -7.73
C ILE A 20 46.44 7.40 -8.74
N PRO A 21 47.78 7.33 -8.85
CA PRO A 21 48.49 6.36 -9.68
C PRO A 21 48.67 5.01 -8.95
N GLY A 22 48.71 3.92 -9.72
CA GLY A 22 48.97 2.55 -9.24
C GLY A 22 50.40 2.31 -8.72
N PRO A 23 50.74 1.06 -8.38
CA PRO A 23 51.34 0.20 -9.40
C PRO A 23 50.92 -1.28 -9.38
N ALA A 24 51.15 -1.89 -10.54
CA ALA A 24 51.02 -3.31 -10.85
C ALA A 24 51.99 -4.20 -10.05
N THR A 25 51.62 -5.47 -9.85
CA THR A 25 52.59 -6.59 -9.88
C THR A 25 51.85 -7.90 -10.16
N ALA A 26 52.38 -8.59 -11.17
CA ALA A 26 51.92 -9.87 -11.70
C ALA A 26 52.38 -11.06 -10.85
N ARG A 27 51.62 -12.16 -10.86
CA ARG A 27 52.18 -13.53 -10.90
C ARG A 27 51.27 -14.49 -11.68
N LEU A 28 51.77 -14.87 -12.85
CA LEU A 28 51.53 -16.14 -13.56
C LEU A 28 52.03 -17.32 -12.72
N VAL A 29 51.39 -18.49 -12.83
CA VAL A 29 51.91 -19.90 -12.90
C VAL A 29 50.64 -20.79 -12.83
N ALA A 30 50.09 -21.28 -13.95
CA ALA A 30 50.45 -22.45 -14.77
C ALA A 30 49.93 -23.82 -14.26
N ILE A 31 48.98 -24.35 -15.04
CA ILE A 31 48.89 -25.73 -15.58
C ILE A 31 48.79 -26.90 -14.58
N LEU A 32 47.66 -27.63 -14.60
CA LEU A 32 47.69 -29.05 -15.04
C LEU A 32 46.31 -29.56 -15.48
N LEU A 33 46.35 -30.24 -16.62
CA LEU A 33 45.28 -30.87 -17.38
C LEU A 33 45.37 -32.38 -17.13
N VAL A 34 44.31 -33.03 -16.61
CA VAL A 34 44.09 -34.47 -16.82
C VAL A 34 42.59 -34.76 -16.96
N LEU A 35 42.32 -35.43 -18.07
CA LEU A 35 41.09 -35.91 -18.68
C LEU A 35 40.67 -37.26 -18.05
N ALA A 36 39.39 -37.49 -17.74
CA ALA A 36 38.78 -38.84 -17.77
C ALA A 36 37.24 -38.82 -17.71
N VAL A 37 36.64 -38.96 -18.88
CA VAL A 37 35.42 -39.71 -19.26
C VAL A 37 34.62 -40.36 -18.12
N ALA A 38 33.36 -39.91 -17.96
CA ALA A 38 32.24 -40.78 -17.61
C ALA A 38 30.98 -40.29 -18.35
N LEU A 39 30.77 -40.80 -19.56
CA LEU A 39 29.49 -40.79 -20.25
C LEU A 39 28.50 -41.64 -19.45
N THR A 40 27.80 -41.01 -18.51
CA THR A 40 26.59 -41.59 -17.92
C THR A 40 25.43 -40.77 -18.45
N GLY A 41 24.62 -41.38 -19.30
CA GLY A 41 23.45 -40.76 -19.90
C GLY A 41 22.50 -40.24 -18.83
N CYS A 42 22.51 -38.93 -18.62
CA CYS A 42 21.42 -38.24 -17.95
C CYS A 42 20.39 -37.97 -19.05
N SER A 43 19.41 -38.86 -19.16
CA SER A 43 18.14 -38.53 -19.81
C SER A 43 17.57 -37.34 -19.06
N VAL A 44 17.81 -36.14 -19.57
CA VAL A 44 17.04 -34.95 -19.21
C VAL A 44 15.64 -35.22 -19.73
N MET A 45 14.82 -35.86 -18.89
CA MET A 45 13.38 -35.75 -19.06
C MET A 45 13.06 -34.28 -18.86
N LEU A 46 12.80 -33.59 -19.97
CA LEU A 46 12.06 -32.35 -19.97
C LEU A 46 10.72 -32.65 -19.30
N THR A 47 10.66 -32.47 -17.98
CA THR A 47 9.38 -32.30 -17.31
C THR A 47 8.79 -31.03 -17.90
N PRO A 48 7.58 -31.08 -18.49
CA PRO A 48 6.90 -29.85 -18.85
C PRO A 48 6.80 -29.02 -17.57
N VAL A 49 7.34 -27.81 -17.62
CA VAL A 49 7.04 -26.78 -16.63
C VAL A 49 5.51 -26.73 -16.58
N PRO A 50 4.86 -27.01 -15.45
CA PRO A 50 3.44 -26.74 -15.35
C PRO A 50 3.33 -25.24 -15.53
N GLU A 51 2.81 -24.85 -16.69
CA GLU A 51 2.31 -23.51 -16.97
C GLU A 51 1.06 -23.33 -16.10
N GLY A 52 1.28 -23.28 -14.79
CA GLY A 52 0.33 -22.80 -13.83
C GLY A 52 0.28 -21.30 -14.03
N ALA A 53 -0.53 -20.87 -15.01
CA ALA A 53 -1.09 -19.54 -14.95
C ALA A 53 -1.61 -19.35 -13.51
N PRO A 54 -1.28 -18.22 -12.84
CA PRO A 54 -1.88 -17.93 -11.55
C PRO A 54 -3.37 -18.06 -11.75
N THR A 55 -3.95 -19.07 -11.10
CA THR A 55 -5.39 -19.24 -11.11
C THR A 55 -5.88 -18.07 -10.29
N HIS A 56 -6.27 -16.99 -10.98
CA HIS A 56 -6.91 -15.84 -10.35
C HIS A 56 -8.05 -16.41 -9.51
N ALA A 57 -7.84 -16.41 -8.18
CA ALA A 57 -8.85 -16.81 -7.24
C ALA A 57 -10.10 -16.03 -7.60
N THR A 58 -11.21 -16.75 -7.76
CA THR A 58 -12.48 -16.14 -8.17
C THR A 58 -12.79 -15.02 -7.18
N THR A 59 -12.67 -13.77 -7.65
CA THR A 59 -12.84 -12.56 -6.83
C THR A 59 -14.22 -12.63 -6.20
N GLN A 60 -14.27 -12.88 -4.89
CA GLN A 60 -15.52 -12.90 -4.17
C GLN A 60 -16.05 -11.46 -4.20
N THR A 61 -17.08 -11.27 -5.00
CA THR A 61 -17.70 -9.97 -5.26
C THR A 61 -18.27 -9.40 -3.96
N ALA A 62 -17.76 -8.25 -3.51
CA ALA A 62 -18.37 -7.48 -2.43
C ALA A 62 -19.47 -6.57 -3.00
N ALA A 63 -20.72 -6.86 -2.66
CA ALA A 63 -21.89 -6.10 -3.15
C ALA A 63 -22.13 -4.82 -2.36
N THR A 64 -21.64 -4.75 -1.12
CA THR A 64 -21.73 -3.58 -0.24
C THR A 64 -20.34 -3.09 0.20
N PRO A 65 -20.20 -1.82 0.61
CA PRO A 65 -18.96 -1.33 1.20
C PRO A 65 -18.52 -2.14 2.43
N GLU A 66 -19.48 -2.56 3.25
CA GLU A 66 -19.26 -3.34 4.47
C GLU A 66 -18.71 -4.73 4.14
N ASP A 67 -19.24 -5.39 3.10
CA ASP A 67 -18.70 -6.68 2.61
C ASP A 67 -17.26 -6.53 2.11
N ALA A 68 -16.92 -5.42 1.47
CA ALA A 68 -15.57 -5.18 0.96
C ALA A 68 -14.56 -5.04 2.12
N VAL A 69 -14.93 -4.30 3.17
CA VAL A 69 -14.12 -4.20 4.40
C VAL A 69 -13.99 -5.57 5.08
N ALA A 70 -15.08 -6.33 5.19
CA ALA A 70 -15.06 -7.65 5.81
C ALA A 70 -14.17 -8.64 5.04
N HIS A 71 -14.28 -8.70 3.70
CA HIS A 71 -13.42 -9.54 2.86
C HIS A 71 -11.95 -9.15 2.96
N PHE A 72 -11.64 -7.84 2.95
CA PHE A 72 -10.28 -7.34 3.10
C PHE A 72 -9.67 -7.77 4.45
N LEU A 73 -10.41 -7.58 5.54
CA LEU A 73 -9.97 -7.97 6.89
C LEU A 73 -9.90 -9.49 7.07
N ALA A 74 -10.73 -10.27 6.37
CA ALA A 74 -10.63 -11.72 6.35
C ALA A 74 -9.31 -12.19 5.72
N GLY A 75 -8.85 -11.54 4.64
CA GLY A 75 -7.53 -11.79 4.05
C GLY A 75 -6.39 -11.46 5.01
N LEU A 76 -6.49 -10.33 5.71
CA LEU A 76 -5.51 -9.97 6.74
C LEU A 76 -5.46 -11.00 7.88
N ALA A 77 -6.62 -11.44 8.38
CA ALA A 77 -6.70 -12.44 9.44
C ALA A 77 -6.09 -13.80 9.02
N GLN A 78 -6.16 -14.14 7.73
CA GLN A 78 -5.56 -15.35 7.17
C GLN A 78 -4.08 -15.18 6.78
N ALA A 79 -3.51 -13.98 6.96
CA ALA A 79 -2.20 -13.61 6.44
C ALA A 79 -2.06 -13.85 4.92
N ASP A 80 -3.17 -13.71 4.18
CA ASP A 80 -3.26 -13.92 2.74
C ASP A 80 -3.25 -12.56 2.01
N MET A 81 -2.06 -12.15 1.55
CA MET A 81 -1.90 -10.89 0.85
C MET A 81 -2.58 -10.89 -0.53
N ASP A 82 -2.72 -12.04 -1.18
CA ASP A 82 -3.38 -12.14 -2.47
C ASP A 82 -4.89 -11.89 -2.30
N GLN A 83 -5.49 -12.42 -1.23
CA GLN A 83 -6.88 -12.11 -0.88
C GLN A 83 -7.07 -10.63 -0.52
N VAL A 84 -6.13 -10.03 0.23
CA VAL A 84 -6.14 -8.59 0.55
C VAL A 84 -6.10 -7.74 -0.71
N LEU A 85 -5.21 -8.07 -1.66
CA LEU A 85 -5.08 -7.37 -2.93
C LEU A 85 -6.31 -7.58 -3.84
N ALA A 86 -6.90 -8.78 -3.85
CA ALA A 86 -8.12 -9.06 -4.60
C ALA A 86 -9.35 -8.28 -4.09
N ALA A 87 -9.36 -7.86 -2.83
CA ALA A 87 -10.39 -6.99 -2.26
C ALA A 87 -10.13 -5.48 -2.49
N SER A 88 -9.03 -5.14 -3.18
CA SER A 88 -8.60 -3.75 -3.39
C SER A 88 -8.90 -3.23 -4.79
N ALA A 89 -8.87 -1.90 -4.93
CA ALA A 89 -9.11 -1.19 -6.18
C ALA A 89 -7.85 -1.03 -7.05
N VAL A 90 -6.75 -1.74 -6.74
CA VAL A 90 -5.44 -1.53 -7.37
C VAL A 90 -5.52 -1.71 -8.89
N ASP A 91 -6.17 -2.77 -9.36
CA ASP A 91 -6.30 -3.08 -10.78
C ASP A 91 -7.07 -1.97 -11.52
N GLU A 92 -8.28 -1.64 -11.04
CA GLU A 92 -9.11 -0.63 -11.68
C GLU A 92 -8.49 0.77 -11.61
N MET A 93 -7.97 1.18 -10.45
CA MET A 93 -7.32 2.48 -10.29
C MET A 93 -6.10 2.61 -11.21
N SER A 94 -5.30 1.55 -11.38
CA SER A 94 -4.11 1.60 -12.23
C SER A 94 -4.44 1.81 -13.71
N ALA A 95 -5.53 1.19 -14.17
CA ALA A 95 -5.95 1.16 -15.57
C ALA A 95 -6.93 2.28 -15.95
N ARG A 96 -7.65 2.85 -14.98
CA ARG A 96 -8.73 3.82 -15.24
C ARG A 96 -8.45 5.23 -14.72
N PHE A 97 -7.26 5.48 -14.18
CA PHE A 97 -6.89 6.79 -13.65
C PHE A 97 -7.00 7.91 -14.69
N ASP A 98 -7.81 8.93 -14.38
CA ASP A 98 -7.91 10.18 -15.13
C ASP A 98 -6.84 11.18 -14.65
N PHE A 99 -5.69 11.10 -15.32
CA PHE A 99 -4.57 12.00 -15.09
C PHE A 99 -4.93 13.48 -15.27
N THR A 100 -5.73 13.81 -16.29
CA THR A 100 -6.07 15.21 -16.57
C THR A 100 -6.98 15.76 -15.49
N GLY A 101 -8.06 15.03 -15.15
CA GLY A 101 -8.96 15.41 -14.06
C GLY A 101 -8.24 15.53 -12.71
N ALA A 102 -7.28 14.65 -12.43
CA ALA A 102 -6.45 14.76 -11.22
C ALA A 102 -5.65 16.06 -11.16
N LEU A 103 -5.01 16.46 -12.26
CA LEU A 103 -4.25 17.71 -12.34
C LEU A 103 -5.15 18.95 -12.31
N GLU A 104 -6.32 18.89 -12.92
CA GLU A 104 -7.29 19.99 -12.89
C GLU A 104 -7.81 20.22 -11.47
N ARG A 105 -8.05 19.14 -10.70
CA ARG A 105 -8.48 19.22 -9.29
C ARG A 105 -7.42 19.87 -8.41
N THR A 106 -6.16 19.49 -8.54
CA THR A 106 -5.09 19.95 -7.65
C THR A 106 -4.40 21.22 -8.13
N GLY A 107 -4.48 21.54 -9.43
CA GLY A 107 -3.71 22.58 -10.08
C GLY A 107 -2.19 22.31 -10.11
N MET A 108 -1.75 21.09 -9.77
CA MET A 108 -0.34 20.75 -9.63
C MET A 108 -0.04 19.30 -9.99
N LEU A 109 1.10 19.09 -10.65
CA LEU A 109 1.69 17.76 -10.82
C LEU A 109 2.65 17.50 -9.66
N LEU A 110 2.37 16.44 -8.90
CA LEU A 110 3.29 15.87 -7.91
C LEU A 110 3.89 14.60 -8.51
N PRO A 111 5.09 14.62 -9.13
CA PRO A 111 5.56 13.52 -9.97
C PRO A 111 5.70 12.16 -9.26
N VAL A 112 5.80 12.16 -7.93
CA VAL A 112 5.90 10.95 -7.11
C VAL A 112 4.52 10.45 -6.67
N GLU A 113 3.58 11.37 -6.40
CA GLU A 113 2.27 11.05 -5.82
C GLU A 113 1.17 10.90 -6.86
N THR A 114 1.26 11.64 -7.94
CA THR A 114 0.28 11.57 -9.04
C THR A 114 0.58 10.32 -9.85
N LEU A 115 -0.41 9.44 -10.01
CA LEU A 115 -0.30 8.31 -10.92
C LEU A 115 -0.02 8.81 -12.34
N ALA A 116 0.63 7.99 -13.17
CA ALA A 116 0.88 8.32 -14.56
C ALA A 116 -0.39 8.17 -15.42
N PRO A 117 -0.44 8.77 -16.63
CA PRO A 117 -1.58 8.60 -17.54
C PRO A 117 -1.79 7.13 -17.94
N ALA A 118 -2.97 6.58 -17.66
CA ALA A 118 -3.31 5.17 -17.89
C ALA A 118 -3.61 4.81 -19.38
N ARG A 119 -3.10 5.59 -20.34
CA ARG A 119 -3.35 5.39 -21.79
C ARG A 119 -2.36 4.44 -22.46
N HIS A 120 -1.24 4.16 -21.81
CA HIS A 120 -0.18 3.30 -22.33
C HIS A 120 0.12 2.18 -21.32
N PRO A 121 0.24 0.91 -21.75
CA PRO A 121 0.44 -0.24 -20.84
C PRO A 121 1.59 -0.05 -19.86
N PHE A 122 2.74 0.45 -20.32
CA PHE A 122 3.88 0.80 -19.45
C PHE A 122 3.50 1.64 -18.21
N PHE A 123 2.61 2.64 -18.37
CA PHE A 123 2.19 3.48 -17.25
C PHE A 123 1.09 2.83 -16.40
N VAL A 124 0.26 1.97 -16.99
CA VAL A 124 -0.68 1.14 -16.22
C VAL A 124 0.09 0.20 -15.30
N ASP A 125 1.12 -0.49 -15.82
CA ASP A 125 1.97 -1.39 -15.04
C ASP A 125 2.72 -0.63 -13.92
N ALA A 126 3.23 0.56 -14.22
CA ALA A 126 3.89 1.41 -13.23
C ALA A 126 2.92 1.89 -12.13
N ASN A 127 1.70 2.28 -12.51
CA ASN A 127 0.65 2.67 -11.57
C ASN A 127 0.26 1.50 -10.67
N HIS A 128 0.05 0.33 -11.25
CA HIS A 128 -0.28 -0.89 -10.54
C HIS A 128 0.79 -1.21 -9.49
N ALA A 129 2.07 -1.28 -9.91
CA ALA A 129 3.17 -1.53 -8.98
C ALA A 129 3.24 -0.51 -7.84
N ARG A 130 3.01 0.78 -8.12
CA ARG A 130 2.97 1.84 -7.10
C ARG A 130 1.83 1.63 -6.12
N LEU A 131 0.62 1.39 -6.61
CA LEU A 131 -0.58 1.21 -5.80
C LEU A 131 -0.50 -0.07 -4.95
N THR A 132 0.00 -1.18 -5.50
CA THR A 132 0.31 -2.39 -4.74
C THR A 132 1.29 -2.08 -3.61
N ALA A 133 2.41 -1.39 -3.90
CA ALA A 133 3.41 -1.05 -2.88
C ALA A 133 2.83 -0.14 -1.78
N GLN A 134 1.98 0.81 -2.15
CA GLN A 134 1.29 1.69 -1.21
C GLN A 134 0.37 0.88 -0.30
N LEU A 135 -0.55 0.10 -0.85
CA LEU A 135 -1.53 -0.65 -0.06
C LEU A 135 -0.87 -1.70 0.82
N THR A 136 0.08 -2.48 0.29
CA THR A 136 0.83 -3.47 1.08
C THR A 136 1.63 -2.83 2.20
N THR A 137 2.12 -1.60 2.03
CA THR A 137 2.75 -0.84 3.11
C THR A 137 1.75 -0.48 4.21
N GLN A 138 0.54 -0.04 3.86
CA GLN A 138 -0.52 0.25 4.84
C GLN A 138 -0.93 -1.01 5.61
N VAL A 139 -1.13 -2.13 4.90
CA VAL A 139 -1.47 -3.43 5.49
C VAL A 139 -0.37 -3.92 6.43
N LYS A 140 0.90 -3.80 6.04
CA LYS A 140 2.04 -4.14 6.89
C LYS A 140 2.05 -3.31 8.18
N LEU A 141 1.82 -2.00 8.08
CA LEU A 141 1.77 -1.13 9.26
C LEU A 141 0.60 -1.47 10.18
N LEU A 142 -0.57 -1.80 9.62
CA LEU A 142 -1.71 -2.30 10.41
C LEU A 142 -1.36 -3.61 11.13
N ALA A 143 -0.79 -4.58 10.42
CA ALA A 143 -0.38 -5.85 11.03
C ALA A 143 0.62 -5.62 12.17
N TYR A 144 1.61 -4.73 11.97
CA TYR A 144 2.58 -4.39 12.99
C TYR A 144 1.93 -3.72 14.21
N ALA A 145 1.02 -2.77 13.98
CA ALA A 145 0.29 -2.11 15.05
C ALA A 145 -0.54 -3.10 15.88
N LEU A 146 -1.22 -4.07 15.25
CA LEU A 146 -1.97 -5.11 15.95
C LEU A 146 -1.04 -6.05 16.74
N LEU A 147 -0.02 -6.61 16.08
CA LEU A 147 0.86 -7.63 16.66
C LEU A 147 1.74 -7.12 17.81
N THR A 148 2.07 -5.82 17.77
CA THR A 148 2.86 -5.12 18.80
C THR A 148 1.99 -4.30 19.76
N ALA A 149 0.67 -4.44 19.65
CA ALA A 149 -0.31 -3.78 20.50
C ALA A 149 -0.14 -2.24 20.56
N GLY A 150 0.17 -1.66 19.40
CA GLY A 150 0.36 -0.22 19.16
C GLY A 150 1.79 0.30 19.31
N ALA A 151 2.75 -0.54 19.73
CA ALA A 151 4.13 -0.07 19.92
C ALA A 151 4.82 0.34 18.61
N VAL A 152 4.49 -0.35 17.51
CA VAL A 152 4.87 0.04 16.16
C VAL A 152 3.63 0.62 15.49
N ASN A 153 3.48 1.95 15.54
CA ASN A 153 2.35 2.62 14.92
C ASN A 153 2.79 3.70 13.93
N GLY A 154 2.54 3.41 12.65
CA GLY A 154 2.80 4.32 11.54
C GLY A 154 4.24 4.36 11.01
N PRO A 155 4.56 5.37 10.19
CA PRO A 155 5.74 5.34 9.31
C PRO A 155 7.01 5.88 9.98
N GLN A 156 6.94 6.27 11.25
CA GLN A 156 8.07 6.91 11.93
C GLN A 156 9.17 5.87 12.22
N PRO A 157 10.45 6.24 12.05
CA PRO A 157 11.55 5.37 12.43
C PRO A 157 11.46 5.00 13.92
N LEU A 158 11.45 3.71 14.21
CA LEU A 158 11.54 3.18 15.57
C LEU A 158 13.01 2.88 15.89
N PRO A 159 13.67 3.66 16.76
CA PRO A 159 15.02 3.33 17.18
C PRO A 159 15.00 2.05 18.02
N LEU A 160 15.79 1.06 17.60
CA LEU A 160 15.93 -0.22 18.28
C LEU A 160 17.42 -0.49 18.51
N ASP A 161 17.77 -0.93 19.72
CA ASP A 161 19.06 -1.57 19.95
C ASP A 161 19.04 -3.04 19.44
N PRO A 162 20.19 -3.72 19.37
CA PRO A 162 20.24 -5.11 18.89
C PRO A 162 19.40 -6.11 19.69
N ALA A 163 19.20 -5.88 21.01
CA ALA A 163 18.39 -6.76 21.84
C ALA A 163 16.90 -6.58 21.54
N GLN A 164 16.44 -5.32 21.47
CA GLN A 164 15.07 -4.98 21.10
C GLN A 164 14.72 -5.46 19.69
N ALA A 165 15.66 -5.36 18.73
CA ALA A 165 15.47 -5.86 17.38
C ALA A 165 15.29 -7.39 17.33
N ALA A 166 16.05 -8.13 18.17
CA ALA A 166 15.93 -9.58 18.27
C ALA A 166 14.60 -10.03 18.90
N GLU A 167 14.05 -9.22 19.82
CA GLU A 167 12.76 -9.47 20.46
C GLU A 167 11.56 -9.11 19.56
N LEU A 168 11.71 -8.18 18.61
CA LEU A 168 10.61 -7.74 17.75
C LEU A 168 10.21 -8.80 16.71
N ALA A 169 11.17 -9.47 16.08
CA ALA A 169 10.90 -10.46 15.03
C ALA A 169 9.89 -11.56 15.44
N PRO A 170 10.02 -12.23 16.60
CA PRO A 170 9.04 -13.24 17.01
C PRO A 170 7.65 -12.66 17.37
N VAL A 171 7.57 -11.38 17.75
CA VAL A 171 6.29 -10.71 18.02
C VAL A 171 5.50 -10.48 16.73
N LEU A 172 6.20 -10.27 15.61
CA LEU A 172 5.61 -10.02 14.29
C LEU A 172 5.19 -11.30 13.54
N ASP A 173 4.82 -12.36 14.27
CA ASP A 173 4.27 -13.59 13.67
C ASP A 173 2.86 -13.33 13.09
N PRO A 174 2.67 -13.37 11.76
CA PRO A 174 1.38 -13.10 11.15
C PRO A 174 0.34 -14.19 11.43
N ALA A 175 0.74 -15.39 11.88
CA ALA A 175 -0.22 -16.44 12.24
C ALA A 175 -1.13 -16.02 13.40
N ARG A 176 -0.66 -15.08 14.25
CA ARG A 176 -1.47 -14.51 15.34
C ARG A 176 -2.65 -13.70 14.82
N LEU A 177 -2.59 -13.16 13.60
CA LEU A 177 -3.67 -12.37 13.00
C LEU A 177 -4.98 -13.17 12.82
N ALA A 178 -4.92 -14.51 12.88
CA ALA A 178 -6.10 -15.36 12.87
C ALA A 178 -7.06 -15.10 14.06
N ALA A 179 -6.58 -14.43 15.12
CA ALA A 179 -7.40 -13.99 16.24
C ALA A 179 -8.10 -12.63 16.02
N LEU A 180 -7.89 -11.97 14.86
CA LEU A 180 -8.55 -10.72 14.51
C LEU A 180 -10.05 -10.95 14.31
N GLU A 181 -10.85 -10.18 15.05
CA GLU A 181 -12.31 -10.24 14.97
C GLU A 181 -12.88 -8.89 14.55
N VAL A 182 -13.68 -8.87 13.49
CA VAL A 182 -14.46 -7.68 13.11
C VAL A 182 -15.72 -7.63 13.96
N ARG A 183 -15.87 -6.58 14.76
CA ARG A 183 -17.06 -6.38 15.62
C ARG A 183 -18.18 -5.69 14.87
N ARG A 184 -17.85 -4.67 14.08
CA ARG A 184 -18.79 -3.88 13.26
C ARG A 184 -18.06 -3.10 12.19
N VAL A 185 -18.79 -2.75 11.14
CA VAL A 185 -18.39 -1.82 10.09
C VAL A 185 -19.53 -0.83 9.91
N ASP A 186 -19.23 0.46 10.01
CA ASP A 186 -20.22 1.53 10.03
C ASP A 186 -19.79 2.72 9.16
N ILE A 187 -20.74 3.63 8.94
CA ILE A 187 -20.54 4.89 8.22
C ILE A 187 -19.95 5.94 9.19
N PRO A 188 -18.80 6.54 8.89
CA PRO A 188 -18.27 7.63 9.69
C PRO A 188 -19.03 8.93 9.41
N ARG A 189 -19.42 9.65 10.47
CA ARG A 189 -20.09 10.96 10.41
C ARG A 189 -21.17 11.01 9.32
N ALA A 190 -22.20 10.17 9.43
CA ALA A 190 -23.20 10.01 8.37
C ALA A 190 -23.83 11.35 7.96
N SER A 191 -24.08 12.25 8.93
CA SER A 191 -24.56 13.61 8.68
C SER A 191 -23.66 14.44 7.76
N LEU A 192 -22.33 14.30 7.86
CA LEU A 192 -21.37 14.98 6.98
C LEU A 192 -21.26 14.27 5.63
N MET A 193 -21.36 12.95 5.62
CA MET A 193 -21.32 12.15 4.40
C MET A 193 -22.52 12.49 3.48
N ASP A 194 -23.69 12.76 4.06
CA ASP A 194 -24.89 13.18 3.32
C ASP A 194 -24.85 14.64 2.85
N SER A 195 -23.83 15.41 3.24
CA SER A 195 -23.71 16.81 2.81
C SER A 195 -23.37 16.92 1.32
N ASN A 196 -23.94 17.93 0.65
CA ASN A 196 -23.62 18.22 -0.76
C ASN A 196 -22.11 18.37 -1.00
N VAL A 197 -21.40 18.98 -0.06
CA VAL A 197 -19.95 19.17 -0.15
C VAL A 197 -19.24 17.82 -0.19
N TYR A 198 -19.59 16.89 0.70
CA TYR A 198 -18.99 15.56 0.67
C TYR A 198 -19.35 14.81 -0.62
N GLN A 199 -20.62 14.82 -1.03
CA GLN A 199 -21.08 14.13 -2.23
C GLN A 199 -20.37 14.62 -3.51
N GLU A 200 -20.14 15.93 -3.63
CA GLU A 200 -19.36 16.51 -4.73
C GLU A 200 -17.89 16.04 -4.70
N GLN A 201 -17.26 15.99 -3.52
CA GLN A 201 -15.88 15.50 -3.37
C GLN A 201 -15.78 14.00 -3.67
N ALA A 202 -16.74 13.21 -3.20
CA ALA A 202 -16.82 11.77 -3.43
C ALA A 202 -17.00 11.47 -4.93
N ALA A 203 -17.91 12.18 -5.61
CA ALA A 203 -18.11 12.05 -7.05
C ALA A 203 -16.85 12.44 -7.84
N THR A 204 -16.20 13.54 -7.46
CA THR A 204 -14.94 13.97 -8.09
C THR A 204 -13.85 12.93 -7.90
N ARG A 205 -13.74 12.35 -6.70
CA ARG A 205 -12.77 11.29 -6.39
C ARG A 205 -13.06 10.02 -7.20
N ALA A 206 -14.31 9.59 -7.28
CA ALA A 206 -14.72 8.42 -8.07
C ALA A 206 -14.35 8.61 -9.55
N ALA A 207 -14.67 9.77 -10.12
CA ALA A 207 -14.36 10.10 -11.51
C ALA A 207 -12.85 10.05 -11.81
N ILE A 208 -12.00 10.59 -10.93
CA ILE A 208 -10.53 10.55 -11.08
C ILE A 208 -10.00 9.12 -11.17
N TYR A 209 -10.62 8.16 -10.47
CA TYR A 209 -10.22 6.76 -10.48
C TYR A 209 -11.07 5.87 -11.39
N GLY A 210 -11.91 6.48 -12.24
CA GLY A 210 -12.79 5.78 -13.17
C GLY A 210 -13.81 4.84 -12.50
N ALA A 211 -14.20 5.16 -11.27
CA ALA A 211 -15.20 4.47 -10.46
C ALA A 211 -16.56 5.14 -10.58
N ASP A 212 -17.61 4.38 -10.26
CA ASP A 212 -19.00 4.88 -10.23
C ASP A 212 -19.27 5.71 -8.98
N GLU A 213 -18.74 5.28 -7.83
CA GLU A 213 -18.96 5.89 -6.52
C GLU A 213 -17.71 5.82 -5.65
N SER A 214 -17.62 6.73 -4.67
CA SER A 214 -16.62 6.73 -3.60
C SER A 214 -17.34 6.89 -2.27
N THR A 215 -16.89 6.17 -1.24
CA THR A 215 -17.42 6.30 0.12
C THR A 215 -16.35 5.98 1.16
N GLU A 216 -16.66 6.16 2.43
CA GLU A 216 -15.81 5.78 3.56
C GLU A 216 -16.54 4.80 4.47
N ARG A 217 -15.77 3.93 5.13
CA ARG A 217 -16.24 3.09 6.23
C ARG A 217 -15.23 3.09 7.35
N ILE A 218 -15.72 2.88 8.57
CA ILE A 218 -14.86 2.57 9.72
C ILE A 218 -15.22 1.22 10.29
N ALA A 219 -14.22 0.49 10.76
CA ALA A 219 -14.42 -0.81 11.40
C ALA A 219 -13.92 -0.76 12.84
N LEU A 220 -14.71 -1.32 13.75
CA LEU A 220 -14.25 -1.67 15.09
C LEU A 220 -13.82 -3.13 15.06
N VAL A 221 -12.58 -3.39 15.44
CA VAL A 221 -12.01 -4.73 15.49
C VAL A 221 -11.52 -5.06 16.90
N ALA A 222 -11.52 -6.34 17.24
CA ALA A 222 -10.90 -6.85 18.46
C ALA A 222 -9.71 -7.76 18.13
N PHE A 223 -8.62 -7.60 18.87
CA PHE A 223 -7.40 -8.39 18.71
C PHE A 223 -6.65 -8.45 20.06
N ASP A 224 -6.28 -9.66 20.49
CA ASP A 224 -5.57 -9.90 21.77
C ASP A 224 -6.20 -9.19 22.97
N GLY A 225 -7.54 -9.21 23.05
CA GLY A 225 -8.30 -8.62 24.15
C GLY A 225 -8.38 -7.09 24.14
N ARG A 226 -7.95 -6.44 23.05
CA ARG A 226 -8.02 -4.99 22.85
C ARG A 226 -8.89 -4.66 21.64
N THR A 227 -9.42 -3.45 21.59
CA THR A 227 -10.24 -2.95 20.50
C THR A 227 -9.58 -1.79 19.77
N TYR A 228 -9.79 -1.74 18.45
CA TYR A 228 -9.17 -0.76 17.56
C TYR A 228 -10.16 -0.27 16.51
N ALA A 229 -10.08 1.01 16.17
CA ALA A 229 -10.79 1.61 15.04
C ALA A 229 -9.86 1.65 13.81
N LEU A 230 -10.42 1.27 12.66
CA LEU A 230 -9.76 1.28 11.35
C LEU A 230 -10.59 2.10 10.36
N GLY A 231 -9.94 2.89 9.51
CA GLY A 231 -10.61 3.67 8.46
C GLY A 231 -10.38 3.07 7.08
N PHE A 232 -11.37 3.18 6.21
CA PHE A 232 -11.32 2.70 4.84
C PHE A 232 -11.97 3.68 3.88
N SER A 233 -11.30 3.92 2.77
CA SER A 233 -11.84 4.60 1.60
C SER A 233 -12.11 3.55 0.53
N LEU A 234 -13.29 3.62 -0.08
CA LEU A 234 -13.77 2.61 -1.00
C LEU A 234 -14.18 3.23 -2.33
N LEU A 235 -14.09 2.42 -3.37
CA LEU A 235 -14.54 2.75 -4.72
C LEU A 235 -15.48 1.66 -5.22
N ARG A 236 -16.52 2.05 -5.96
CA ARG A 236 -17.44 1.12 -6.62
C ARG A 236 -17.14 1.05 -8.12
N TYR A 237 -17.03 -0.17 -8.64
CA TYR A 237 -16.87 -0.45 -10.07
C TYR A 237 -17.95 -1.44 -10.51
N GLY A 238 -19.00 -0.96 -11.18
CA GLY A 238 -20.18 -1.76 -11.47
C GLY A 238 -20.84 -2.24 -10.18
N PRO A 239 -21.14 -3.54 -10.02
CA PRO A 239 -21.77 -4.07 -8.81
C PRO A 239 -20.79 -4.35 -7.66
N HIS A 240 -19.50 -4.00 -7.80
CA HIS A 240 -18.44 -4.40 -6.87
C HIS A 240 -17.87 -3.21 -6.10
N TRP A 241 -17.73 -3.36 -4.79
CA TRP A 241 -16.98 -2.42 -3.93
C TRP A 241 -15.58 -2.96 -3.64
N THR A 242 -14.60 -2.07 -3.66
CA THR A 242 -13.19 -2.40 -3.38
C THR A 242 -12.54 -1.35 -2.49
N ILE A 243 -11.53 -1.75 -1.72
CA ILE A 243 -10.73 -0.86 -0.87
C ILE A 243 -9.71 -0.11 -1.72
N SER A 244 -9.76 1.23 -1.75
CA SER A 244 -8.71 2.02 -2.40
C SER A 244 -7.51 2.27 -1.48
N ASP A 245 -7.79 2.53 -0.20
CA ASP A 245 -6.79 2.80 0.82
C ASP A 245 -7.42 2.70 2.22
N MET A 246 -6.57 2.56 3.23
CA MET A 246 -6.94 2.35 4.63
C MET A 246 -7.06 3.67 5.40
N SER A 247 -7.83 4.63 4.88
CA SER A 247 -8.10 5.89 5.56
C SER A 247 -9.59 6.24 5.60
N SER A 248 -10.01 6.93 6.65
CA SER A 248 -11.28 7.63 6.73
C SER A 248 -11.05 9.06 7.25
N PRO A 249 -10.87 10.03 6.35
CA PRO A 249 -10.77 11.44 6.73
C PRO A 249 -11.95 11.94 7.57
N LEU A 250 -13.19 11.46 7.34
CA LEU A 250 -14.35 11.87 8.14
C LEU A 250 -14.24 11.44 9.60
N ALA A 251 -13.64 10.28 9.87
CA ALA A 251 -13.36 9.81 11.22
C ALA A 251 -12.01 10.29 11.78
N GLY A 252 -11.21 11.01 10.99
CA GLY A 252 -9.85 11.43 11.37
C GLY A 252 -8.85 10.27 11.44
N LEU A 253 -9.07 9.20 10.67
CA LEU A 253 -8.21 8.02 10.62
C LEU A 253 -7.37 8.03 9.33
N GLY A 254 -6.05 8.14 9.45
CA GLY A 254 -5.12 8.22 8.34
C GLY A 254 -4.64 6.86 7.81
N ALA A 255 -4.25 6.82 6.53
CA ALA A 255 -3.76 5.63 5.83
C ALA A 255 -2.54 4.96 6.47
N PHE A 256 -1.80 5.69 7.30
CA PHE A 256 -0.58 5.22 7.96
C PHE A 256 -0.70 5.26 9.49
N ASP A 257 -1.90 5.44 10.05
CA ASP A 257 -2.11 5.47 11.51
C ASP A 257 -2.20 4.06 12.12
N GLY A 258 -2.06 3.01 11.30
CA GLY A 258 -2.07 1.61 11.72
C GLY A 258 -3.41 1.21 12.34
N ALA A 259 -3.35 0.58 13.52
CA ALA A 259 -4.52 0.29 14.34
C ALA A 259 -4.65 1.33 15.45
N VAL A 260 -5.70 2.15 15.41
CA VAL A 260 -5.94 3.19 16.43
C VAL A 260 -6.71 2.57 17.59
N PRO A 261 -6.17 2.50 18.82
CA PRO A 261 -6.92 1.98 19.97
C PRO A 261 -8.21 2.76 20.17
N ALA A 262 -9.33 2.06 20.33
CA ALA A 262 -10.64 2.66 20.51
C ALA A 262 -11.55 1.76 21.34
N THR A 263 -12.20 2.32 22.35
CA THR A 263 -13.34 1.68 23.02
C THR A 263 -14.61 1.78 22.15
N GLU A 264 -15.68 1.09 22.56
CA GLU A 264 -17.01 1.25 21.92
C GLU A 264 -17.48 2.71 21.95
N ASP A 265 -17.26 3.43 23.06
CA ASP A 265 -17.64 4.84 23.20
C ASP A 265 -16.78 5.74 22.29
N ASP A 266 -15.47 5.48 22.20
CA ASP A 266 -14.58 6.21 21.27
C ASP A 266 -15.02 5.99 19.82
N PHE A 267 -15.38 4.76 19.47
CA PHE A 267 -15.87 4.42 18.14
C PHE A 267 -17.23 5.07 17.84
N ALA A 268 -18.16 5.06 18.80
CA ALA A 268 -19.46 5.72 18.66
C ALA A 268 -19.32 7.22 18.39
N ALA A 269 -18.34 7.88 19.02
CA ALA A 269 -18.05 9.30 18.78
C ALA A 269 -17.58 9.61 17.34
N MET A 270 -17.19 8.60 16.56
CA MET A 270 -16.82 8.73 15.15
C MET A 270 -18.02 8.61 14.19
N LEU A 271 -19.16 8.06 14.63
CA LEU A 271 -20.31 7.75 13.76
C LEU A 271 -21.21 8.96 13.51
N ASP A 272 -21.49 9.74 14.54
CA ASP A 272 -22.07 11.08 14.51
C ASP A 272 -22.06 11.61 15.95
N GLN A 273 -21.93 12.93 16.12
CA GLN A 273 -22.22 13.56 17.41
C GLN A 273 -23.52 14.32 17.23
N GLU A 274 -24.53 13.99 18.03
CA GLU A 274 -25.72 14.84 18.21
C GLU A 274 -25.33 16.24 18.67
#